data_AF-A0A101FFY3-F1
#
_entry.id   AF-A0A101FFY3-F1
#
_cell.length_a   1.000
_cell.length_b   1.000
_cell.length_c   1.000
_cell.angle_alpha   90.00
_cell.angle_beta   90.00
_cell.angle_gamma   90.00
#
_symmetry.space_group_name_H-M   'P 1'
#
loop_
_entity.id
_entity.type
_entity.pdbx_description
1 polymer ?
#
loop_
_entity_poly.entity_id
_entity_poly.type
_entity_poly.pdbx_seq_one_letter_code
_entity_poly.pdbx_strand_id
1 'polypeptide(L)'
;MELLNRIPPHNLEAEQAVLGALLIAPESLATVAEILRPEDFYGEGHRAIYLTLKEMAEAGRPIDLLTVTEELQGKGLLEQVGGATYLATLAGAVPTAVHVEYYAGIVAEKGLLRSIIEACTRIASQGYEEGAESESLLDEAERMLLSLGERRQSRSYRSIRELLVETLEKIEQL
;
A
#
# COMPACT_ATOMS: atom_id res chain seq x y z
N MET A 1 -19.98 -20.31 1.20
CA MET A 1 -19.38 -19.05 0.73
C MET A 1 -17.92 -19.32 0.37
N GLU A 2 -17.67 -19.82 -0.84
CA GLU A 2 -16.35 -20.32 -1.30
C GLU A 2 -15.27 -19.22 -1.38
N LEU A 3 -15.69 -17.94 -1.35
CA LEU A 3 -14.83 -16.76 -1.33
C LEU A 3 -13.98 -16.61 -0.05
N LEU A 4 -14.46 -17.07 1.11
CA LEU A 4 -13.75 -16.96 2.39
C LEU A 4 -12.55 -17.92 2.53
N ASN A 5 -12.47 -18.96 1.69
CA ASN A 5 -11.38 -19.95 1.71
C ASN A 5 -10.22 -19.60 0.77
N ARG A 6 -10.28 -18.45 0.08
CA ARG A 6 -9.23 -18.02 -0.84
C ARG A 6 -8.30 -17.04 -0.13
N ILE A 7 -7.00 -17.23 -0.33
CA ILE A 7 -6.00 -16.29 0.18
C ILE A 7 -6.21 -14.94 -0.53
N PRO A 8 -6.36 -13.82 0.21
CA PRO A 8 -6.53 -12.51 -0.40
C PRO A 8 -5.35 -12.14 -1.31
N PRO A 9 -5.57 -11.37 -2.40
CA PRO A 9 -4.49 -10.92 -3.27
C PRO A 9 -3.40 -10.15 -2.52
N HIS A 10 -2.15 -10.58 -2.67
CA HIS A 10 -0.99 -9.96 -2.03
C HIS A 10 0.28 -10.18 -2.85
N ASN A 11 1.35 -9.47 -2.49
CA ASN A 11 2.70 -9.70 -3.00
C ASN A 11 3.68 -9.22 -1.91
N LEU A 12 4.15 -10.14 -1.06
CA LEU A 12 4.97 -9.78 0.10
C LEU A 12 6.35 -9.32 -0.33
N GLU A 13 6.86 -9.83 -1.45
CA GLU A 13 8.16 -9.44 -2.02
C GLU A 13 8.15 -7.96 -2.45
N ALA A 14 7.05 -7.50 -3.07
CA ALA A 14 6.88 -6.10 -3.44
C ALA A 14 6.71 -5.21 -2.20
N GLU A 15 5.99 -5.67 -1.17
CA GLU A 15 5.90 -4.92 0.10
C GLU A 15 7.27 -4.77 0.77
N GLN A 16 8.04 -5.86 0.84
CA GLN A 16 9.41 -5.85 1.35
C GLN A 16 10.30 -4.92 0.52
N ALA A 17 10.14 -4.94 -0.80
CA ALA A 17 10.90 -4.07 -1.70
C ALA A 17 10.60 -2.58 -1.46
N VAL A 18 9.33 -2.22 -1.26
CA VAL A 18 8.94 -0.84 -0.94
C VAL A 18 9.53 -0.42 0.41
N LEU A 19 9.35 -1.22 1.47
CA LEU A 19 9.84 -0.87 2.79
C LEU A 19 11.37 -0.80 2.84
N GLY A 20 12.05 -1.76 2.21
CA GLY A 20 13.51 -1.76 2.08
C GLY A 20 14.01 -0.50 1.39
N ALA A 21 13.40 -0.14 0.25
CA ALA A 21 13.73 1.09 -0.47
C ALA A 21 13.53 2.35 0.39
N LEU A 22 12.45 2.43 1.16
CA LEU A 22 12.18 3.57 2.05
C LEU A 22 13.13 3.67 3.25
N LEU A 23 13.69 2.53 3.70
CA LEU A 23 14.70 2.51 4.76
C LEU A 23 16.08 2.96 4.28
N ILE A 24 16.41 2.74 3.00
CA ILE A 24 17.69 3.15 2.41
C ILE A 24 17.65 4.54 1.75
N ALA A 25 16.48 4.95 1.23
CA ALA A 25 16.25 6.20 0.54
C ALA A 25 14.93 6.85 1.01
N PRO A 26 14.91 7.41 2.24
CA PRO A 26 13.70 7.98 2.84
C PRO A 26 13.08 9.13 2.04
N GLU A 27 13.85 9.80 1.19
CA GLU A 27 13.38 10.85 0.29
C GLU A 27 12.31 10.36 -0.70
N SER A 28 12.29 9.06 -1.00
CA SER A 28 11.28 8.45 -1.87
C SER A 28 9.92 8.28 -1.18
N LEU A 29 9.83 8.50 0.13
CA LEU A 29 8.59 8.36 0.89
C LEU A 29 7.48 9.29 0.38
N ALA A 30 7.82 10.51 -0.02
CA ALA A 30 6.84 11.46 -0.55
C ALA A 30 6.17 10.91 -1.82
N THR A 31 6.97 10.42 -2.78
CA THR A 31 6.47 9.81 -4.02
C THR A 31 5.66 8.56 -3.74
N VAL A 32 6.14 7.69 -2.83
CA VAL A 32 5.42 6.48 -2.45
C VAL A 32 4.10 6.79 -1.74
N ALA A 33 4.03 7.83 -0.92
CA ALA A 33 2.81 8.26 -0.21
C ALA A 33 1.71 8.76 -1.15
N GLU A 34 2.06 9.18 -2.36
CA GLU A 34 1.09 9.53 -3.40
C GLU A 34 0.53 8.28 -4.10
N ILE A 35 1.21 7.14 -3.95
CA ILE A 35 0.93 5.88 -4.63
C ILE A 35 0.25 4.87 -3.69
N LEU A 36 0.64 4.86 -2.41
CA LEU A 36 0.25 3.88 -1.39
C LEU A 36 -0.41 4.53 -0.18
N ARG A 37 -1.36 3.82 0.42
CA ARG A 37 -1.83 4.05 1.79
C ARG A 37 -1.43 2.86 2.67
N PRO A 38 -1.34 3.02 4.01
CA PRO A 38 -0.99 1.91 4.90
C PRO A 38 -1.90 0.66 4.71
N GLU A 39 -3.17 0.86 4.38
CA GLU A 39 -4.14 -0.22 4.18
C GLU A 39 -3.86 -1.06 2.91
N ASP A 40 -3.03 -0.55 2.00
CA ASP A 40 -2.58 -1.28 0.80
C ASP A 40 -1.57 -2.38 1.12
N PHE A 41 -0.97 -2.38 2.29
CA PHE A 41 -0.12 -3.48 2.75
C PHE A 41 -1.00 -4.62 3.28
N TYR A 42 -0.72 -5.83 2.80
CA TYR A 42 -1.34 -7.06 3.28
C TYR A 42 -0.73 -7.48 4.62
N GLY A 43 0.60 -7.41 4.75
CA GLY A 43 1.28 -7.74 5.99
C GLY A 43 1.00 -6.71 7.08
N GLU A 44 0.43 -7.12 8.22
CA GLU A 44 0.17 -6.21 9.34
C GLU A 44 1.46 -5.56 9.86
N GLY A 45 2.55 -6.31 9.93
CA GLY A 45 3.87 -5.77 10.27
C GLY A 45 4.36 -4.73 9.26
N HIS A 46 4.18 -4.99 7.95
CA HIS A 46 4.54 -4.04 6.91
C HIS A 46 3.71 -2.75 6.97
N ARG A 47 2.41 -2.87 7.23
CA ARG A 47 1.53 -1.74 7.47
C ARG A 47 2.00 -0.89 8.64
N ALA A 48 2.34 -1.52 9.77
CA ALA A 48 2.84 -0.84 10.96
C ALA A 48 4.17 -0.11 10.71
N ILE A 49 5.09 -0.73 9.97
CA ILE A 49 6.34 -0.10 9.54
C ILE A 49 6.04 1.13 8.68
N TYR A 50 5.27 0.96 7.60
CA TYR A 50 4.96 2.06 6.68
C TYR A 50 4.27 3.24 7.37
N LEU A 51 3.30 2.97 8.24
CA LEU A 51 2.63 3.99 9.04
C LEU A 51 3.63 4.74 9.93
N THR A 52 4.54 4.02 10.59
CA THR A 52 5.59 4.62 11.42
C THR A 52 6.52 5.52 10.61
N LEU A 53 6.96 5.08 9.43
CA LEU A 53 7.77 5.89 8.52
C LEU A 53 7.06 7.20 8.14
N LYS A 54 5.76 7.12 7.83
CA LYS A 54 4.94 8.28 7.49
C LYS A 54 4.83 9.26 8.66
N GLU A 55 4.52 8.77 9.86
CA GLU A 55 4.41 9.59 11.07
C GLU A 55 5.74 10.26 11.44
N MET A 56 6.86 9.54 11.29
CA MET A 56 8.19 10.11 11.50
C MET A 56 8.48 11.25 10.51
N ALA A 57 8.17 11.05 9.23
CA ALA A 57 8.34 12.10 8.22
C ALA A 57 7.46 13.32 8.48
N GLU A 58 6.19 13.12 8.85
CA GLU A 58 5.27 14.21 9.22
C GLU A 58 5.76 14.99 10.45
N ALA A 59 6.40 14.30 11.40
CA ALA A 59 7.02 14.90 12.57
C ALA A 59 8.40 15.52 12.30
N GLY A 60 8.90 15.47 11.06
CA GLY A 60 10.23 15.95 10.68
C GLY A 60 11.37 15.18 11.32
N ARG A 61 11.14 13.93 11.74
CA ARG A 61 12.15 13.06 12.33
C ARG A 61 12.96 12.37 11.23
N PRO A 62 14.29 12.17 11.44
CA PRO A 62 15.10 11.41 10.52
C PRO A 62 14.60 9.97 10.44
N ILE A 63 14.65 9.39 9.25
CA ILE A 63 14.30 8.00 8.98
C ILE A 63 15.60 7.27 8.65
N ASP A 64 16.00 6.37 9.54
CA ASP A 64 17.08 5.42 9.35
C ASP A 64 16.78 4.18 10.19
N LEU A 65 17.56 3.11 10.00
CA LEU A 65 17.28 1.83 10.66
C LEU A 65 17.24 1.94 12.20
N LEU A 66 18.11 2.76 12.80
CA LEU A 66 18.16 2.92 14.26
C LEU A 66 16.94 3.69 14.75
N THR A 67 16.66 4.85 14.16
CA THR A 67 15.54 5.70 14.59
C THR A 67 14.19 5.04 14.38
N VAL A 68 14.00 4.31 13.28
CA VAL A 68 12.79 3.52 13.03
C VAL A 68 12.63 2.40 14.06
N THR A 69 13.73 1.72 14.41
CA THR A 69 13.71 0.67 15.45
C THR A 69 13.30 1.24 16.81
N GLU A 70 13.88 2.37 17.21
CA GLU A 70 13.55 3.06 18.46
C GLU A 70 12.09 3.53 18.48
N GLU A 71 11.60 4.08 17.38
CA GLU A 71 10.20 4.53 17.26
C GLU A 71 9.22 3.35 17.39
N LEU A 72 9.49 2.24 16.69
CA LEU A 72 8.68 1.02 16.78
C LEU A 72 8.75 0.39 18.18
N GLN A 73 9.90 0.46 18.84
CA GLN A 73 10.06 -0.01 20.21
C GLN A 73 9.27 0.86 21.20
N GLY A 74 9.35 2.19 21.06
CA GLY A 74 8.59 3.14 21.88
C GLY A 74 7.07 2.97 21.75
N LYS A 75 6.60 2.51 20.58
CA LYS A 75 5.19 2.16 20.33
C LYS A 75 4.80 0.74 20.77
N GLY A 76 5.76 -0.09 21.19
CA GLY A 76 5.52 -1.50 21.52
C GLY A 76 5.22 -2.38 20.31
N LEU A 77 5.55 -1.93 19.09
CA LEU A 77 5.28 -2.63 17.83
C LEU A 77 6.48 -3.41 17.30
N LEU A 78 7.69 -3.24 17.88
CA LEU A 78 8.92 -3.82 17.35
C LEU A 78 8.86 -5.35 17.21
N GLU A 79 8.34 -6.05 18.21
CA GLU A 79 8.21 -7.51 18.15
C GLU A 79 7.17 -7.96 17.12
N GLN A 80 6.07 -7.22 16.97
CA GLN A 80 5.03 -7.51 15.98
C GLN A 80 5.56 -7.43 14.54
N VAL A 81 6.50 -6.53 14.28
CA VAL A 81 7.10 -6.38 12.94
C VAL A 81 8.26 -7.35 12.67
N GLY A 82 8.59 -8.25 13.61
CA GLY A 82 9.68 -9.22 13.47
C GLY A 82 11.03 -8.75 14.04
N GLY A 83 11.04 -7.64 14.79
CA GLY A 83 12.23 -7.13 15.48
C GLY A 83 13.23 -6.38 14.58
N ALA A 84 14.28 -5.89 15.22
CA ALA A 84 15.34 -5.12 14.54
C ALA A 84 16.03 -5.91 13.42
N THR A 85 16.17 -7.24 13.58
CA THR A 85 16.76 -8.12 12.56
C THR A 85 15.91 -8.15 11.28
N TYR A 86 14.58 -8.09 11.41
CA TYR A 86 13.73 -8.05 10.23
C TYR A 86 13.85 -6.72 9.48
N LEU A 87 13.88 -5.60 10.19
CA LEU A 87 14.11 -4.28 9.58
C LEU A 87 15.46 -4.22 8.84
N ALA A 88 16.52 -4.78 9.44
CA ALA A 88 17.82 -4.89 8.78
C ALA A 88 17.76 -5.77 7.51
N THR A 89 16.96 -6.84 7.55
CA THR A 89 16.72 -7.71 6.41
C THR A 89 15.99 -6.97 5.28
N LEU A 90 14.98 -6.17 5.60
CA LEU A 90 14.27 -5.33 4.63
C LEU A 90 15.23 -4.35 3.93
N ALA A 91 16.04 -3.63 4.72
CA ALA A 91 17.03 -2.71 4.18
C ALA A 91 18.08 -3.41 3.30
N GLY A 92 18.45 -4.65 3.63
CA GLY A 92 19.39 -5.45 2.85
C GLY A 92 18.79 -6.19 1.65
N ALA A 93 17.46 -6.31 1.55
CA ALA A 93 16.79 -7.06 0.49
C ALA A 93 16.75 -6.31 -0.85
N VAL A 94 16.96 -4.99 -0.83
CA VAL A 94 16.86 -4.13 -2.01
C VAL A 94 18.18 -3.40 -2.24
N PRO A 95 18.83 -3.57 -3.40
CA PRO A 95 20.10 -2.91 -3.68
C PRO A 95 19.94 -1.42 -4.02
N THR A 96 18.79 -1.00 -4.57
CA THR A 96 18.53 0.40 -4.96
C THR A 96 17.05 0.77 -4.82
N ALA A 97 16.76 2.03 -4.51
CA ALA A 97 15.39 2.56 -4.45
C ALA A 97 14.81 2.98 -5.82
N VAL A 98 15.56 2.79 -6.92
CA VAL A 98 15.21 3.30 -8.27
C VAL A 98 13.85 2.81 -8.75
N HIS A 99 13.45 1.60 -8.38
CA HIS A 99 12.19 0.98 -8.82
C HIS A 99 11.09 0.99 -7.75
N VAL A 100 11.23 1.81 -6.70
CA VAL A 100 10.27 1.84 -5.58
C VAL A 100 8.85 2.15 -6.03
N GLU A 101 8.67 3.04 -7.00
CA GLU A 101 7.35 3.39 -7.55
C GLU A 101 6.68 2.21 -8.26
N TYR A 102 7.45 1.41 -9.00
CA TYR A 102 6.96 0.20 -9.66
C TYR A 102 6.46 -0.83 -8.63
N TYR A 103 7.24 -1.09 -7.57
CA TYR A 103 6.83 -1.99 -6.50
C TYR A 103 5.62 -1.46 -5.73
N ALA A 104 5.58 -0.15 -5.46
CA ALA A 104 4.43 0.51 -4.84
C ALA A 104 3.16 0.41 -5.73
N GLY A 105 3.32 0.43 -7.06
CA GLY A 105 2.29 0.14 -8.03
C GLY A 105 1.67 -1.24 -7.81
N ILE A 106 2.52 -2.27 -7.70
CA ILE A 106 2.10 -3.67 -7.46
C ILE A 106 1.34 -3.80 -6.14
N VAL A 107 1.89 -3.27 -5.04
CA VAL A 107 1.30 -3.40 -3.69
C VAL A 107 -0.12 -2.83 -3.66
N ALA A 108 -0.32 -1.64 -4.19
CA ALA A 108 -1.64 -1.02 -4.22
C ALA A 108 -2.61 -1.64 -5.23
N GLU A 109 -2.13 -2.21 -6.35
CA GLU A 109 -3.01 -2.99 -7.22
C GLU A 109 -3.61 -4.16 -6.42
N LYS A 110 -2.77 -4.86 -5.62
CA LYS A 110 -3.25 -5.89 -4.70
C LYS A 110 -4.16 -5.32 -3.60
N GLY A 111 -3.83 -4.15 -3.05
CA GLY A 111 -4.66 -3.42 -2.08
C GLY A 111 -6.05 -3.06 -2.62
N LEU A 112 -6.14 -2.60 -3.86
CA LEU A 112 -7.39 -2.30 -4.55
C LEU A 112 -8.22 -3.57 -4.76
N LEU A 113 -7.60 -4.65 -5.25
CA LEU A 113 -8.29 -5.94 -5.40
C LEU A 113 -8.87 -6.43 -4.06
N ARG A 114 -8.10 -6.31 -2.96
CA ARG A 114 -8.61 -6.65 -1.61
C ARG A 114 -9.77 -5.76 -1.20
N SER A 115 -9.68 -4.46 -1.43
CA SER A 115 -10.75 -3.50 -1.10
C SER A 115 -12.05 -3.79 -1.86
N ILE A 116 -11.95 -4.20 -3.14
CA ILE A 116 -13.10 -4.62 -3.95
C ILE A 116 -13.73 -5.90 -3.37
N ILE A 117 -12.91 -6.90 -3.01
CA ILE A 117 -13.40 -8.15 -2.41
C ILE A 117 -14.13 -7.86 -1.09
N GLU A 118 -13.56 -6.98 -0.26
CA GLU A 118 -14.16 -6.58 1.01
C GLU A 118 -15.51 -5.87 0.81
N ALA A 119 -15.58 -4.90 -0.09
CA ALA A 119 -16.83 -4.20 -0.42
C ALA A 119 -17.90 -5.17 -0.92
N CYS A 120 -17.58 -6.05 -1.87
CA CYS A 120 -18.52 -7.05 -2.38
C CYS A 120 -18.98 -8.03 -1.28
N THR A 121 -18.08 -8.43 -0.39
CA THR A 121 -18.42 -9.33 0.73
C THR A 121 -19.36 -8.65 1.70
N ARG A 122 -19.12 -7.38 2.03
CA ARG A 122 -19.98 -6.58 2.90
C ARG A 122 -21.38 -6.39 2.32
N ILE A 123 -21.47 -5.98 1.05
CA ILE A 123 -22.75 -5.83 0.34
C ILE A 123 -23.52 -7.15 0.34
N ALA A 124 -22.85 -8.27 0.06
CA ALA A 124 -23.47 -9.58 0.09
C ALA A 124 -23.98 -9.95 1.49
N SER A 125 -23.19 -9.69 2.54
CA SER A 125 -23.58 -9.95 3.93
C SER A 125 -24.82 -9.14 4.34
N GLN A 126 -24.86 -7.85 4.03
CA GLN A 126 -26.00 -6.97 4.32
C GLN A 126 -27.28 -7.44 3.61
N GLY A 127 -27.17 -8.01 2.40
CA GLY A 127 -28.31 -8.56 1.68
C GLY A 127 -28.98 -9.78 2.35
N TYR A 128 -28.31 -10.43 3.30
CA TYR A 128 -28.89 -11.53 4.10
C TYR A 128 -29.48 -11.07 5.44
N GLU A 129 -29.31 -9.81 5.85
CA GLU A 129 -29.81 -9.30 7.12
C GLU A 129 -31.34 -9.12 7.09
N GLU A 130 -32.03 -9.57 8.15
CA GLU A 130 -33.48 -9.40 8.27
C GLU A 130 -33.82 -7.91 8.41
N GLY A 131 -34.70 -7.39 7.55
CA GLY A 131 -35.10 -5.99 7.54
C GLY A 131 -34.26 -5.06 6.66
N ALA A 132 -33.34 -5.61 5.84
CA ALA A 132 -32.61 -4.82 4.86
C ALA A 132 -33.55 -4.16 3.82
N GLU A 133 -33.50 -2.83 3.72
CA GLU A 133 -34.20 -2.08 2.68
C GLU A 133 -33.37 -2.07 1.40
N SER A 134 -33.93 -2.60 0.30
CA SER A 134 -33.20 -2.79 -0.96
C SER A 134 -32.67 -1.47 -1.56
N GLU A 135 -33.40 -0.37 -1.40
CA GLU A 135 -32.96 0.96 -1.87
C GLU A 135 -31.75 1.46 -1.08
N SER A 136 -31.79 1.36 0.25
CA SER A 136 -30.67 1.77 1.11
C SER A 136 -29.42 0.93 0.85
N LEU A 137 -29.57 -0.38 0.60
CA LEU A 137 -28.44 -1.25 0.29
C LEU A 137 -27.82 -0.91 -1.08
N LEU A 138 -28.64 -0.58 -2.07
CA LEU A 138 -28.16 -0.15 -3.38
C LEU A 138 -27.36 1.16 -3.27
N ASP A 139 -27.88 2.14 -2.54
CA ASP A 139 -27.20 3.42 -2.30
C ASP A 139 -25.86 3.23 -1.58
N GLU A 140 -25.78 2.35 -0.58
CA GLU A 140 -24.54 2.04 0.12
C GLU A 140 -23.52 1.35 -0.81
N ALA A 141 -23.98 0.39 -1.62
CA ALA A 141 -23.14 -0.29 -2.59
C ALA A 141 -22.54 0.68 -3.62
N GLU A 142 -23.34 1.60 -4.15
CA GLU A 142 -22.87 2.63 -5.08
C GLU A 142 -21.80 3.51 -4.45
N ARG A 143 -22.03 3.99 -3.21
CA ARG A 143 -21.05 4.81 -2.48
C ARG A 143 -19.73 4.08 -2.26
N MET A 144 -19.78 2.80 -1.86
CA MET A 144 -18.57 1.99 -1.67
C MET A 144 -17.79 1.85 -2.96
N LEU A 145 -18.45 1.45 -4.06
CA LEU A 145 -17.78 1.24 -5.35
C LEU A 145 -17.21 2.54 -5.93
N LEU A 146 -17.92 3.66 -5.79
CA LEU A 146 -17.45 4.98 -6.22
C LEU A 146 -16.18 5.40 -5.47
N SER A 147 -16.13 5.20 -4.14
CA SER A 147 -14.96 5.54 -3.33
C SER A 147 -13.69 4.76 -3.73
N LEU A 148 -13.86 3.54 -4.23
CA LEU A 148 -12.76 2.73 -4.78
C LEU A 148 -12.29 3.27 -6.15
N GLY A 149 -13.22 3.79 -6.96
CA GLY A 149 -12.94 4.39 -8.27
C GLY A 149 -12.12 5.68 -8.20
N GLU A 150 -12.39 6.55 -7.22
CA GLU A 150 -11.64 7.80 -7.01
C GLU A 150 -10.14 7.53 -6.76
N ARG A 151 -9.83 6.46 -6.03
CA ARG A 151 -8.46 6.03 -5.74
C ARG A 151 -7.67 5.67 -7.01
N ARG A 152 -8.35 5.20 -8.06
CA ARG A 152 -7.76 4.83 -9.36
C ARG A 152 -7.47 6.05 -10.24
N GLN A 153 -8.33 7.07 -10.22
CA GLN A 153 -8.15 8.27 -11.05
C GLN A 153 -6.85 9.01 -10.73
N SER A 154 -6.50 9.18 -9.45
CA SER A 154 -5.25 9.84 -9.04
C SER A 154 -3.99 9.16 -9.60
N ARG A 155 -4.03 7.83 -9.82
CA ARG A 155 -2.92 7.05 -10.40
C ARG A 155 -2.86 7.11 -11.92
N SER A 156 -4.00 7.05 -12.60
CA SER A 156 -4.04 7.03 -14.08
C SER A 156 -3.43 8.28 -14.70
N TYR A 157 -3.52 9.45 -14.04
CA TYR A 157 -2.90 10.68 -14.52
C TYR A 157 -1.36 10.66 -14.48
N ARG A 158 -0.75 9.82 -13.62
CA ARG A 158 0.71 9.69 -13.50
C ARG A 158 1.29 8.76 -14.56
N SER A 159 0.67 7.59 -14.73
CA SER A 159 1.08 6.60 -15.73
C SER A 159 1.10 7.17 -17.16
N ILE A 160 0.17 8.05 -17.52
CA ILE A 160 0.17 8.69 -18.85
C ILE A 160 1.39 9.62 -19.03
N ARG A 161 1.80 10.37 -17.99
CA ARG A 161 2.99 11.22 -18.07
C ARG A 161 4.26 10.39 -18.21
N GLU A 162 4.38 9.30 -17.45
CA GLU A 162 5.49 8.36 -17.53
C GLU A 162 5.57 7.70 -18.91
N LEU A 163 4.44 7.23 -19.44
CA LEU A 163 4.36 6.66 -20.80
C LEU A 163 4.72 7.69 -21.88
N LEU A 164 4.36 8.96 -21.70
CA LEU A 164 4.75 10.04 -22.62
C LEU A 164 6.25 10.30 -22.58
N VAL A 165 6.87 10.31 -21.40
CA VAL A 165 8.32 10.47 -21.25
C VAL A 165 9.05 9.28 -21.87
N GLU A 166 8.63 8.05 -21.58
CA GLU A 166 9.22 6.84 -22.17
C GLU A 166 9.07 6.81 -23.70
N THR A 167 7.94 7.30 -24.22
CA THR A 167 7.72 7.42 -25.68
C THR A 167 8.60 8.51 -26.29
N LEU A 168 8.79 9.63 -25.60
CA LEU A 168 9.64 10.73 -26.07
C LEU A 168 11.11 10.31 -26.12
N GLU A 169 11.60 9.63 -25.07
CA GLU A 169 12.96 9.08 -25.01
C GLU A 169 13.21 8.05 -26.13
N LYS A 170 12.22 7.22 -26.46
CA LYS A 170 12.29 6.28 -27.59
C LYS A 170 12.32 6.97 -28.95
N ILE A 171 11.74 8.17 -29.08
CA ILE A 171 11.78 8.98 -30.30
C ILE A 171 13.12 9.72 -30.42
N GLU A 172 13.71 10.18 -29.32
CA GLU A 172 15.02 10.86 -29.32
C GLU A 172 16.20 9.91 -29.57
N GLN A 173 16.01 8.61 -29.38
CA GLN A 173 17.00 7.57 -29.71
C GLN A 173 16.94 7.06 -31.16
N LEU A 174 16.06 7.64 -32.00
CA LEU A 174 15.94 7.37 -33.44
C LEU A 174 16.50 8.53 -34.27
#